data_AF-A0A9Q1ENH3-F1
#
_entry.id   AF-A0A9Q1ENH3-F1
#
_cell.length_a   1.000
_cell.length_b   1.000
_cell.length_c   1.000
_cell.angle_alpha   90.00
_cell.angle_beta   90.00
_cell.angle_gamma   90.00
#
_symmetry.space_group_name_H-M   'P 1'
#
loop_
_entity.id
_entity.type
_entity.pdbx_description
1 polymer ?
#
loop_
_entity_poly.entity_id
_entity_poly.type
_entity_poly.pdbx_seq_one_letter_code
_entity_poly.pdbx_strand_id
1 'polypeptide(L)'
;MDEAKQSQVGECEHCQVIFDEAGQLWTPSEGQGLNPDQKTSALQSQQKDLEQELAQVKMQLVEAKCRMQDLEHQMGALKSNFHNNQNSWFTKALSTLKMPPVHH
;
A
#
# COMPACT_ATOMS: atom_id res chain seq x y z
N MET A 1 -9.16 -56.81 12.37
CA MET A 1 -9.51 -56.09 13.62
C MET A 1 -9.78 -54.60 13.34
N ASP A 2 -9.24 -54.04 12.26
CA ASP A 2 -9.44 -52.62 11.86
C ASP A 2 -10.85 -52.26 11.37
N GLU A 3 -11.54 -53.17 10.69
CA GLU A 3 -12.86 -52.89 10.09
C GLU A 3 -13.96 -52.67 11.15
N ALA A 4 -13.90 -53.43 12.26
CA ALA A 4 -14.79 -53.26 13.40
C ALA A 4 -14.58 -51.92 14.12
N LYS A 5 -13.33 -51.41 14.14
CA LYS A 5 -13.02 -50.09 14.70
C LYS A 5 -13.53 -48.96 13.82
N GLN A 6 -13.46 -49.08 12.50
CA GLN A 6 -13.97 -48.06 11.58
C GLN A 6 -15.50 -47.93 11.68
N SER A 7 -16.22 -49.05 11.75
CA SER A 7 -17.67 -49.07 11.97
C SER A 7 -18.05 -48.34 13.26
N GLN A 8 -17.32 -48.60 14.36
CA GLN A 8 -17.59 -47.97 15.66
C GLN A 8 -17.29 -46.46 15.68
N VAL A 9 -16.34 -45.99 14.86
CA VAL A 9 -16.04 -44.55 14.71
C VAL A 9 -17.07 -43.86 13.80
N GLY A 10 -17.63 -44.56 12.80
CA GLY A 10 -18.73 -44.06 11.97
C GLY A 10 -20.04 -43.84 12.74
N GLU A 11 -20.25 -44.56 13.84
CA GLU A 11 -21.42 -44.41 14.74
C GLU A 11 -21.28 -43.25 15.75
N CYS A 12 -20.12 -42.60 15.82
CA CYS A 12 -19.91 -41.42 16.67
C CYS A 12 -20.39 -40.15 15.95
N GLU A 13 -21.36 -39.43 16.53
CA GLU A 13 -21.91 -38.19 15.96
C GLU A 13 -20.84 -37.12 15.68
N HIS A 14 -19.75 -37.12 16.45
CA HIS A 14 -18.65 -36.18 16.25
C HIS A 14 -17.70 -36.59 15.11
N CYS A 15 -17.58 -37.90 14.86
CA CYS A 15 -16.66 -38.43 13.86
C CYS A 15 -17.35 -38.66 12.50
N GLN A 16 -18.68 -38.65 12.45
CA GLN A 16 -19.46 -38.83 11.21
C GLN A 16 -19.09 -37.82 10.12
N VAL A 17 -18.66 -36.60 10.48
CA VAL A 17 -18.18 -35.58 9.53
C VAL A 17 -16.93 -36.00 8.73
N ILE A 18 -16.23 -37.04 9.19
CA ILE A 18 -15.00 -37.55 8.59
C ILE A 18 -15.30 -38.67 7.57
N PHE A 19 -16.53 -39.17 7.51
CA PHE A 19 -16.91 -40.26 6.59
C PHE A 19 -17.78 -39.72 5.45
N ASP A 20 -17.71 -40.36 4.29
CA ASP A 20 -18.58 -40.08 3.15
C ASP A 20 -19.97 -40.75 3.29
N GLU A 21 -20.86 -40.50 2.33
CA GLU A 21 -22.21 -41.10 2.31
C GLU A 21 -22.20 -42.63 2.19
N ALA A 22 -21.07 -43.24 1.81
CA ALA A 22 -20.86 -44.68 1.75
C ALA A 22 -20.26 -45.26 3.05
N GLY A 23 -20.02 -44.42 4.07
CA GLY A 23 -19.44 -44.83 5.35
C GLY A 23 -17.94 -45.11 5.30
N GLN A 24 -17.25 -44.68 4.24
CA GLN A 24 -15.81 -44.75 4.13
C GLN A 24 -15.18 -43.46 4.65
N LEU A 25 -13.98 -43.57 5.26
CA LEU A 25 -13.20 -42.40 5.61
C LEU A 25 -13.05 -41.51 4.37
N TRP A 26 -13.34 -40.22 4.53
CA TRP A 26 -13.09 -39.22 3.52
C TRP A 26 -11.60 -39.23 3.21
N THR A 27 -11.27 -39.94 2.15
CA THR A 27 -9.95 -39.94 1.55
C THR A 27 -10.08 -39.03 0.35
N PRO A 28 -9.39 -37.87 0.31
CA PRO A 28 -9.37 -37.07 -0.89
C PRO A 28 -8.79 -37.96 -2.00
N SER A 29 -9.66 -38.40 -2.91
CA SER A 29 -9.28 -39.20 -4.06
C SER A 29 -8.16 -38.46 -4.79
N GLU A 30 -7.06 -39.14 -5.10
CA GLU A 30 -5.90 -38.61 -5.83
C GLU A 30 -6.24 -38.08 -7.25
N GLY A 31 -7.52 -38.06 -7.64
CA GLY A 31 -8.00 -37.48 -8.87
C GLY A 31 -8.63 -36.11 -8.66
N GLN A 32 -7.99 -35.07 -9.22
CA GLN A 32 -8.61 -33.77 -9.57
C GLN A 32 -8.74 -32.75 -8.42
N GLY A 33 -7.62 -32.36 -7.85
CA GLY A 33 -7.46 -31.11 -7.10
C GLY A 33 -5.99 -30.86 -6.89
N LEU A 34 -5.51 -29.64 -7.11
CA LEU A 34 -4.13 -29.28 -6.76
C LEU A 34 -3.86 -29.76 -5.34
N ASN A 35 -2.82 -30.57 -5.16
CA ASN A 35 -2.43 -31.11 -3.86
C ASN A 35 -2.38 -29.94 -2.85
N PRO A 36 -2.82 -30.10 -1.59
CA PRO A 36 -2.86 -29.01 -0.62
C PRO A 36 -1.53 -28.23 -0.53
N ASP A 37 -0.40 -28.90 -0.75
CA ASP A 37 0.92 -28.29 -0.87
C ASP A 37 1.04 -27.32 -2.08
N GLN A 38 0.58 -27.73 -3.26
CA GLN A 38 0.53 -26.87 -4.46
C GLN A 38 -0.39 -25.66 -4.30
N LYS A 39 -1.56 -25.84 -3.66
CA LYS A 39 -2.48 -24.71 -3.40
C LYS A 39 -1.84 -23.71 -2.44
N THR A 40 -1.13 -24.21 -1.42
CA THR A 40 -0.42 -23.37 -0.45
C THR A 40 0.72 -22.61 -1.13
N SER A 41 1.50 -23.27 -1.96
CA SER A 41 2.59 -22.66 -2.74
C SER A 41 2.08 -21.58 -3.71
N ALA A 42 0.97 -21.83 -4.41
CA ALA A 42 0.36 -20.84 -5.31
C ALA A 42 -0.12 -19.58 -4.55
N LEU A 43 -0.74 -19.75 -3.39
CA LEU A 43 -1.17 -18.62 -2.55
C LEU A 43 0.01 -17.83 -1.99
N GLN A 44 1.09 -18.51 -1.59
CA GLN A 44 2.31 -17.84 -1.14
C GLN A 44 2.98 -17.04 -2.27
N SER A 45 2.96 -17.56 -3.50
CA SER A 45 3.44 -16.82 -4.67
C SER A 45 2.61 -15.55 -4.90
N GLN A 46 1.28 -15.67 -4.89
CA GLN A 46 0.40 -14.52 -5.07
C GLN A 46 0.57 -13.47 -3.96
N GLN A 47 0.75 -13.90 -2.71
CA GLN A 47 1.04 -13.01 -1.60
C GLN A 47 2.33 -12.22 -1.85
N LYS A 48 3.40 -12.90 -2.27
CA LYS A 48 4.69 -12.26 -2.56
C LYS A 48 4.59 -11.27 -3.72
N ASP A 49 3.88 -11.61 -4.77
CA ASP A 49 3.68 -10.73 -5.94
C ASP A 49 2.91 -9.46 -5.53
N LEU A 50 1.83 -9.60 -4.76
CA LEU A 50 1.07 -8.48 -4.21
C LEU A 50 1.91 -7.61 -3.26
N GLU A 51 2.75 -8.22 -2.42
CA GLU A 51 3.66 -7.49 -1.54
C GLU A 51 4.70 -6.68 -2.34
N GLN A 52 5.19 -7.24 -3.45
CA GLN A 52 6.12 -6.55 -4.35
C GLN A 52 5.44 -5.37 -5.05
N GLU A 53 4.25 -5.56 -5.61
CA GLU A 53 3.48 -4.48 -6.24
C GLU A 53 3.18 -3.37 -5.23
N LEU A 54 2.79 -3.73 -4.01
CA LEU A 54 2.55 -2.78 -2.93
C LEU A 54 3.80 -1.96 -2.60
N ALA A 55 4.97 -2.59 -2.50
CA ALA A 55 6.23 -1.90 -2.26
C ALA A 55 6.56 -0.92 -3.40
N GLN A 56 6.33 -1.32 -4.64
CA GLN A 56 6.56 -0.48 -5.82
C GLN A 56 5.64 0.74 -5.85
N VAL A 57 4.34 0.56 -5.61
CA VAL A 57 3.38 1.67 -5.57
C VAL A 57 3.69 2.61 -4.39
N LYS A 58 4.11 2.08 -3.25
CA LYS A 58 4.55 2.90 -2.11
C LYS A 58 5.75 3.77 -2.48
N MET A 59 6.72 3.25 -3.23
CA MET A 59 7.86 4.04 -3.70
C MET A 59 7.40 5.19 -4.60
N GLN A 60 6.59 4.90 -5.61
CA GLN A 60 6.06 5.93 -6.53
C GLN A 60 5.26 7.02 -5.80
N LEU A 61 4.51 6.65 -4.76
CA LEU A 61 3.79 7.60 -3.92
C LEU A 61 4.75 8.56 -3.20
N VAL A 62 5.85 8.04 -2.64
CA VAL A 62 6.86 8.87 -1.97
C VAL A 62 7.53 9.82 -2.97
N GLU A 63 7.90 9.33 -4.16
CA GLU A 63 8.49 10.15 -5.22
C GLU A 63 7.55 11.28 -5.65
N ALA A 64 6.27 10.98 -5.86
CA ALA A 64 5.26 11.99 -6.21
C ALA A 64 5.11 13.04 -5.10
N LYS A 65 5.10 12.62 -3.83
CA LYS A 65 5.05 13.54 -2.68
C LYS A 65 6.28 14.45 -2.61
N CYS A 66 7.47 13.91 -2.81
CA CYS A 66 8.70 14.70 -2.83
C CYS A 66 8.69 15.72 -3.98
N ARG A 67 8.22 15.34 -5.17
CA ARG A 67 8.11 16.26 -6.30
C ARG A 67 7.12 17.39 -6.04
N MET A 68 5.99 17.09 -5.40
CA MET A 68 5.02 18.11 -5.00
C MET A 68 5.64 19.08 -4.00
N GLN A 69 6.36 18.58 -2.99
CA GLN A 69 7.01 19.42 -1.98
C GLN A 69 8.06 20.36 -2.59
N ASP A 70 8.84 19.87 -3.55
CA ASP A 70 9.81 20.71 -4.27
C ASP A 70 9.12 21.82 -5.06
N LEU A 71 8.03 21.50 -5.76
CA LEU A 71 7.24 22.51 -6.49
C LEU A 71 6.61 23.55 -5.55
N GLU A 72 6.08 23.14 -4.39
CA GLU A 72 5.55 24.05 -3.37
C GLU A 72 6.65 24.99 -2.84
N HIS A 73 7.85 24.45 -2.61
CA HIS A 73 8.99 25.26 -2.19
C HIS A 73 9.38 26.29 -3.25
N GLN A 74 9.48 25.88 -4.52
CA GLN A 74 9.79 26.77 -5.63
C GLN A 74 8.74 27.88 -5.80
N MET A 75 7.46 27.54 -5.66
CA MET A 75 6.37 28.53 -5.67
C MET A 75 6.51 29.53 -4.53
N GLY A 76 6.81 29.05 -3.31
CA GLY A 76 7.05 29.90 -2.14
C GLY A 76 8.23 30.86 -2.35
N ALA A 77 9.35 30.35 -2.89
CA ALA A 77 10.53 31.15 -3.21
C ALA A 77 10.21 32.23 -4.26
N LEU A 78 9.52 31.88 -5.34
CA LEU A 78 9.12 32.83 -6.38
C LEU A 78 8.20 33.92 -5.83
N LYS A 79 7.23 33.56 -4.98
CA LYS A 79 6.31 34.50 -4.33
C LYS A 79 7.04 35.47 -3.40
N SER A 80 7.98 34.95 -2.61
CA SER A 80 8.84 35.76 -1.74
C SER A 80 9.71 36.72 -2.56
N ASN A 81 10.35 36.23 -3.62
CA ASN A 81 11.17 37.04 -4.52
C ASN A 81 10.37 38.16 -5.19
N PHE A 82 9.14 37.88 -5.61
CA PHE A 82 8.25 38.89 -6.19
C PHE A 82 7.94 40.01 -5.18
N HIS A 83 7.55 39.65 -3.95
CA HIS A 83 7.23 40.62 -2.91
C HIS A 83 8.45 41.44 -2.47
N ASN A 84 9.59 40.78 -2.28
CA ASN A 84 10.85 41.45 -1.93
C ASN A 84 11.35 42.37 -3.04
N ASN A 85 11.26 41.95 -4.31
CA ASN A 85 11.62 42.79 -5.43
C ASN A 85 10.72 44.02 -5.44
N GLN A 86 9.40 43.85 -5.37
CA GLN A 86 8.44 44.95 -5.33
C GLN A 86 8.77 45.96 -4.23
N ASN A 87 8.83 45.51 -2.98
CA ASN A 87 9.10 46.41 -1.87
C ASN A 87 10.48 47.10 -1.98
N SER A 88 11.48 46.44 -2.56
CA SER A 88 12.83 46.99 -2.75
C SER A 88 12.88 48.12 -3.78
N TRP A 89 12.35 47.93 -5.00
CA TRP A 89 12.38 48.98 -6.02
C TRP A 89 11.48 50.16 -5.66
N PHE A 90 10.29 49.90 -5.10
CA PHE A 90 9.38 50.96 -4.64
C PHE A 90 10.01 51.80 -3.53
N THR A 91 10.60 51.15 -2.51
CA THR A 91 11.23 51.88 -1.40
C THR A 91 12.43 52.69 -1.87
N LYS A 92 13.26 52.15 -2.77
CA LYS A 92 14.39 52.88 -3.36
C LYS A 92 13.94 54.09 -4.19
N ALA A 93 12.93 53.95 -5.05
CA ALA A 93 12.42 55.06 -5.85
C ALA A 93 11.82 56.19 -5.00
N LEU A 94 11.01 55.86 -3.99
CA LEU A 94 10.42 56.85 -3.09
C LEU A 94 11.48 57.56 -2.23
N SER A 95 12.56 56.87 -1.87
CA SER A 95 13.67 57.45 -1.13
C SER A 95 14.47 58.43 -1.99
N THR A 96 14.65 58.15 -3.29
CA THR A 96 15.31 59.06 -4.24
C THR A 96 14.45 60.28 -4.57
N LEU A 97 13.12 60.17 -4.58
CA LEU A 97 12.19 61.28 -4.79
C LEU A 97 12.01 62.20 -3.58
N LYS A 98 12.52 61.82 -2.40
CA LYS A 98 12.51 62.66 -1.21
C LYS A 98 13.50 63.82 -1.40
N MET A 99 13.00 64.91 -2.00
CA MET A 99 13.74 66.17 -2.15
C MET A 99 14.15 66.70 -0.76
N PRO A 100 15.33 67.32 -0.62
CA PRO A 100 15.74 67.89 0.66
C PRO A 100 14.73 68.96 1.11
N PRO A 101 14.50 69.11 2.44
CA PRO A 101 13.59 70.14 2.94
C PRO A 101 14.07 71.50 2.47
N VAL A 102 13.18 72.23 1.78
CA VAL A 102 13.40 73.63 1.43
C VAL A 102 13.45 74.41 2.75
N HIS A 103 14.66 74.75 3.19
CA HIS A 103 14.85 75.68 4.29
C HIS A 103 14.44 77.07 3.80
N HIS A 104 13.43 77.62 4.48
CA HIS A 104 12.88 78.95 4.27
C HIS A 104 13.77 80.02 4.91
#